data_AF-A0A835Y998-F1
#
_entry.id   AF-A0A835Y998-F1
#
_cell.length_a   1.000
_cell.length_b   1.000
_cell.length_c   1.000
_cell.angle_alpha   90.00
_cell.angle_beta   90.00
_cell.angle_gamma   90.00
#
_symmetry.space_group_name_H-M   'P 1'
#
loop_
_entity.id
_entity.type
_entity.pdbx_description
1 polymer ?
#
loop_
_entity_poly.entity_id
_entity_poly.type
_entity_poly.pdbx_seq_one_letter_code
_entity_poly.pdbx_strand_id
1 'polypeptide(L)'
;MMDQLYRWTLMEAGENGQRNFGMPMTVVPVYEDDKLWGYTLSIFKEGVKQTDLGVMFDKEIITKHEYVGRGEDGFPVMEGRADDVKGKNFEIWKMDSEPVSEDLRSTIRAYCTGLVAALNRYYAFGSVFVDDAQ
;
A
#
# COMPACT_ATOMS: atom_id res chain seq x y z
N MET A 1 -3.97 6.32 7.44
CA MET A 1 -3.65 4.98 6.91
C MET A 1 -2.20 4.86 6.51
N MET A 2 -1.75 5.52 5.43
CA MET A 2 -0.43 5.26 4.83
C MET A 2 0.76 5.48 5.78
N ASP A 3 0.73 6.53 6.61
CA ASP A 3 1.75 6.76 7.65
C ASP A 3 1.88 5.59 8.62
N GLN A 4 0.75 5.00 9.04
CA GLN A 4 0.77 3.84 9.93
C GLN A 4 1.30 2.58 9.22
N LEU A 5 0.91 2.33 7.98
CA LEU A 5 1.41 1.19 7.20
C LEU A 5 2.90 1.30 6.89
N TYR A 6 3.39 2.51 6.63
CA TYR A 6 4.81 2.79 6.43
C TYR A 6 5.60 2.50 7.71
N ARG A 7 5.14 3.00 8.87
CA ARG A 7 5.76 2.70 10.17
C ARG A 7 5.73 1.21 10.50
N TRP A 8 4.59 0.56 10.29
CA TRP A 8 4.47 -0.88 10.47
C TRP A 8 5.45 -1.64 9.58
N THR A 9 5.59 -1.24 8.30
CA THR A 9 6.55 -1.86 7.38
C THR A 9 7.99 -1.58 7.79
N LEU A 10 8.33 -0.39 8.29
CA LEU A 10 9.65 -0.11 8.83
C LEU A 10 10.01 -1.08 9.96
N MET A 11 9.08 -1.31 10.89
CA MET A 11 9.30 -2.19 12.05
C MET A 11 9.33 -3.67 11.64
N GLU A 12 8.33 -4.15 10.90
CA GLU A 12 8.20 -5.58 10.59
C GLU A 12 9.15 -6.02 9.48
N ALA A 13 9.36 -5.19 8.46
CA ALA A 13 10.14 -5.53 7.27
C ALA A 13 11.52 -4.86 7.28
N GLY A 14 11.60 -3.55 7.55
CA GLY A 14 12.86 -2.81 7.54
C GLY A 14 13.83 -3.28 8.61
N GLU A 15 13.37 -3.35 9.87
CA GLU A 15 14.21 -3.77 11.00
C GLU A 15 14.25 -5.29 11.16
N ASN A 16 13.14 -5.97 10.89
CA ASN A 16 12.96 -7.38 11.23
C ASN A 16 12.68 -8.30 10.02
N GLY A 17 12.86 -7.82 8.79
CA GLY A 17 12.46 -8.55 7.57
C GLY A 17 13.08 -9.93 7.43
N GLN A 18 14.36 -10.11 7.80
CA GLN A 18 14.99 -11.43 7.78
C GLN A 18 14.28 -12.43 8.70
N ARG A 19 13.90 -11.98 9.90
CA ARG A 19 13.23 -12.82 10.90
C ARG A 19 11.78 -13.07 10.54
N ASN A 20 11.07 -12.04 10.10
CA ASN A 20 9.62 -12.07 9.92
C ASN A 20 9.22 -12.59 8.53
N PHE A 21 10.04 -12.36 7.50
CA PHE A 21 9.71 -12.63 6.10
C PHE A 21 10.81 -13.42 5.34
N GLY A 22 11.94 -13.73 5.99
CA GLY A 22 12.96 -14.64 5.48
C GLY A 22 14.10 -14.00 4.69
N MET A 23 14.03 -12.70 4.37
CA MET A 23 15.11 -11.96 3.71
C MET A 23 15.25 -10.55 4.27
N PRO A 24 16.45 -9.93 4.25
CA PRO A 24 16.62 -8.55 4.67
C PRO A 24 15.91 -7.61 3.70
N MET A 25 15.30 -6.56 4.25
CA MET A 25 14.55 -5.59 3.46
C MET A 25 14.88 -4.17 3.89
N THR A 26 14.71 -3.21 2.99
CA THR A 26 14.79 -1.78 3.31
C THR A 26 13.55 -1.06 2.78
N VAL A 27 13.09 -0.05 3.51
CA VAL A 27 11.85 0.68 3.19
C VAL A 27 12.17 2.15 2.96
N VAL A 28 11.76 2.68 1.81
CA VAL A 28 11.95 4.08 1.43
C VAL A 28 10.59 4.74 1.18
N PRO A 29 10.26 5.87 1.82
CA PRO A 29 8.97 6.52 1.61
C PRO A 29 8.87 7.13 0.21
N VAL A 30 7.67 7.11 -0.36
CA VAL A 30 7.32 7.74 -1.63
C VAL A 30 6.32 8.84 -1.35
N TYR A 31 6.65 10.07 -1.77
CA TYR A 31 5.81 11.25 -1.58
C TYR A 31 5.22 11.71 -2.91
N GLU A 32 3.96 12.14 -2.89
CA GLU A 32 3.29 12.84 -3.99
C GLU A 32 2.61 14.08 -3.40
N ASP A 33 2.83 15.26 -4.01
CA ASP A 33 2.28 16.55 -3.54
C ASP A 33 2.53 16.80 -2.03
N ASP A 34 3.77 16.56 -1.56
CA ASP A 34 4.24 16.64 -0.16
C ASP A 34 3.50 15.72 0.84
N LYS A 35 2.70 14.78 0.35
CA LYS A 35 2.00 13.78 1.18
C LYS A 35 2.64 12.41 0.98
N LEU A 36 2.70 11.65 2.07
CA LEU A 36 3.16 10.26 2.00
C LEU A 36 2.15 9.44 1.17
N TRP A 37 2.57 9.09 -0.04
CA TRP A 37 1.76 8.40 -1.04
C TRP A 37 1.90 6.89 -0.96
N GLY A 38 3.06 6.43 -0.49
CA GLY A 38 3.39 5.03 -0.36
C GLY A 38 4.83 4.85 0.08
N TYR A 39 5.38 3.69 -0.24
CA TYR A 39 6.79 3.37 0.00
C TYR A 39 7.26 2.29 -0.97
N THR A 40 8.58 2.24 -1.16
CA THR A 40 9.27 1.16 -1.88
C THR A 40 9.94 0.26 -0.85
N LEU A 41 9.72 -1.05 -0.98
CA LEU A 41 10.36 -2.09 -0.21
C LEU A 41 11.37 -2.82 -1.10
N SER A 42 12.66 -2.66 -0.81
CA SER A 42 13.72 -3.39 -1.49
C SER A 42 14.06 -4.66 -0.73
N ILE A 43 14.12 -5.80 -1.42
CA ILE A 43 14.45 -7.12 -0.84
C ILE A 43 15.86 -7.51 -1.28
N PHE A 44 16.68 -8.01 -0.35
CA PHE A 44 18.07 -8.35 -0.59
C PHE A 44 18.33 -9.84 -0.32
N LYS A 45 19.35 -10.40 -0.98
CA LYS A 45 19.92 -11.70 -0.67
C LYS A 45 21.43 -11.57 -0.79
N GLU A 46 22.16 -11.93 0.27
CA GLU A 46 23.62 -11.87 0.30
C GLU A 46 24.20 -10.49 -0.10
N GLY A 47 23.51 -9.41 0.31
CA GLY A 47 23.90 -8.03 -0.02
C GLY A 47 23.54 -7.57 -1.43
N VAL A 48 22.98 -8.44 -2.27
CA VAL A 48 22.52 -8.10 -3.62
C VAL A 48 21.01 -7.87 -3.61
N LYS A 49 20.59 -6.70 -4.11
CA LYS A 49 19.17 -6.39 -4.27
C LYS A 49 18.53 -7.35 -5.27
N GLN A 50 17.48 -8.04 -4.83
CA GLN A 50 16.76 -9.03 -5.65
C GLN A 50 15.57 -8.41 -6.37
N THR A 51 14.84 -7.50 -5.71
CA THR A 51 13.70 -6.81 -6.31
C THR A 51 13.29 -5.59 -5.48
N ASP A 52 12.52 -4.69 -6.09
CA ASP A 52 11.78 -3.63 -5.44
C ASP A 52 10.26 -3.88 -5.56
N LEU A 53 9.56 -3.77 -4.44
CA LEU A 53 8.11 -3.73 -4.39
C LEU A 53 7.64 -2.30 -4.11
N GLY A 54 6.71 -1.80 -4.90
CA GLY A 54 6.00 -0.55 -4.65
C GLY A 54 4.70 -0.84 -3.92
N VAL A 55 4.48 -0.15 -2.79
CA VAL A 55 3.25 -0.19 -2.02
C VAL A 55 2.72 1.22 -1.90
N MET A 56 1.72 1.57 -2.70
CA MET A 56 1.28 2.95 -2.87
C MET A 56 -0.17 3.05 -3.33
N PHE A 57 -0.75 4.24 -3.22
CA PHE A 57 -2.00 4.50 -3.92
C PHE A 57 -1.77 4.57 -5.44
N ASP A 58 -2.79 4.19 -6.21
CA ASP A 58 -2.77 4.32 -7.67
C ASP A 58 -2.66 5.78 -8.12
N LYS A 59 -2.50 6.01 -9.42
CA LYS A 59 -2.50 7.36 -10.00
C LYS A 59 -3.85 7.74 -10.62
N GLU A 60 -4.87 6.93 -10.39
CA GLU A 60 -6.18 7.17 -10.98
C GLU A 60 -6.82 8.39 -10.32
N ILE A 61 -7.38 9.27 -11.16
CA ILE A 61 -8.15 10.43 -10.72
C ILE A 61 -9.62 10.12 -10.98
N ILE A 62 -10.40 10.15 -9.92
CA ILE A 62 -11.84 9.92 -10.00
C ILE A 62 -12.55 11.20 -9.58
N THR A 63 -13.40 11.69 -10.47
CA THR A 63 -14.29 12.79 -10.18
C THR A 63 -15.47 12.27 -9.36
N LYS A 64 -15.60 12.76 -8.12
CA LYS A 64 -16.72 12.46 -7.24
C LYS A 64 -17.69 13.61 -7.25
N HIS A 65 -18.96 13.30 -7.51
CA HIS A 65 -20.06 14.25 -7.40
C HIS A 65 -20.73 14.15 -6.03
N GLU A 66 -21.22 15.27 -5.53
CA GLU A 66 -21.83 15.37 -4.20
C GLU A 66 -23.13 14.59 -4.08
N TYR A 67 -23.98 14.61 -5.11
CA TYR A 67 -25.24 13.88 -5.14
C TYR A 67 -25.64 13.46 -6.56
N VAL A 68 -26.60 12.53 -6.62
CA VAL A 68 -27.20 12.05 -7.87
C VAL A 68 -28.63 12.60 -7.95
N GLY A 69 -28.88 13.43 -8.95
CA GLY A 69 -30.19 13.99 -9.27
C GLY A 69 -30.98 13.14 -10.28
N ARG A 70 -32.17 13.60 -10.63
CA ARG A 70 -33.03 12.96 -11.65
C ARG A 70 -33.07 13.82 -12.91
N GLY A 71 -32.67 13.24 -14.03
CA GLY A 71 -32.62 13.88 -15.34
C GLY A 71 -34.01 14.04 -15.96
N GLU A 72 -34.07 14.84 -17.02
CA GLU A 72 -35.32 15.10 -17.78
C GLU A 72 -35.90 13.84 -18.43
N ASP A 73 -35.03 12.88 -18.76
CA ASP A 73 -35.38 11.53 -19.25
C ASP A 73 -35.76 10.55 -18.13
N GLY A 74 -35.70 11.01 -16.87
CA GLY A 74 -35.97 10.22 -15.68
C GLY A 74 -34.81 9.34 -15.23
N PHE A 75 -33.66 9.36 -15.92
CA PHE A 75 -32.46 8.61 -15.52
C PHE A 75 -31.60 9.39 -14.52
N PRO A 76 -30.75 8.71 -13.73
CA PRO A 76 -29.88 9.39 -12.77
C PRO A 76 -28.83 10.28 -13.47
N VAL A 77 -28.64 11.50 -12.98
CA VAL A 77 -27.59 12.42 -13.45
C VAL A 77 -26.75 12.87 -12.27
N MET A 78 -25.44 12.98 -12.49
CA MET A 78 -24.51 13.45 -11.47
C MET A 78 -24.65 14.98 -11.33
N GLU A 79 -24.91 15.47 -10.13
CA GLU A 79 -25.13 16.90 -9.85
C GLU A 79 -24.34 17.36 -8.61
N GLY A 80 -24.32 18.68 -8.38
CA GLY A 80 -23.60 19.30 -7.26
C GLY A 80 -22.12 19.54 -7.55
N ARG A 81 -21.36 19.84 -6.48
CA ARG A 81 -19.92 20.08 -6.59
C ARG A 81 -19.21 18.77 -6.98
N ALA A 82 -18.33 18.87 -7.97
CA ALA A 82 -17.44 17.80 -8.39
C ALA A 82 -16.04 18.04 -7.83
N ASP A 83 -15.48 17.04 -7.14
CA ASP A 83 -14.11 17.08 -6.64
C ASP A 83 -13.31 15.89 -7.20
N ASP A 84 -12.08 16.15 -7.63
CA ASP A 84 -11.17 15.13 -8.12
C ASP A 84 -10.42 14.47 -6.95
N VAL A 85 -10.58 13.16 -6.84
CA VAL A 85 -9.90 12.33 -5.84
C VAL A 85 -8.85 11.48 -6.54
N LYS A 86 -7.57 11.74 -6.23
CA LYS A 86 -6.44 10.89 -6.63
C LYS A 86 -6.30 9.70 -5.69
N GLY A 87 -5.75 8.59 -6.18
CA GLY A 87 -5.27 7.50 -5.31
C GLY A 87 -6.40 6.67 -4.74
N LYS A 88 -7.30 6.22 -5.61
CA LYS A 88 -8.51 5.52 -5.17
C LYS A 88 -8.20 4.10 -4.70
N ASN A 89 -7.35 3.39 -5.44
CA ASN A 89 -6.97 2.03 -5.11
C ASN A 89 -5.61 2.01 -4.41
N PHE A 90 -5.42 1.00 -3.57
CA PHE A 90 -4.15 0.68 -2.96
C PHE A 90 -3.53 -0.48 -3.73
N GLU A 91 -2.29 -0.30 -4.19
CA GLU A 91 -1.64 -1.23 -5.10
C GLU A 91 -0.30 -1.73 -4.53
N ILE A 92 0.01 -2.99 -4.86
CA ILE A 92 1.29 -3.63 -4.56
C ILE A 92 1.85 -4.14 -5.87
N TRP A 93 2.95 -3.55 -6.33
CA TRP A 93 3.57 -3.88 -7.61
C TRP A 93 5.03 -4.26 -7.45
N LYS A 94 5.47 -5.22 -8.28
CA LYS A 94 6.90 -5.42 -8.51
C LYS A 94 7.37 -4.34 -9.47
N MET A 95 8.39 -3.58 -9.09
CA MET A 95 8.82 -2.38 -9.81
C MET A 95 9.89 -2.65 -10.87
N ASP A 96 10.47 -3.84 -10.85
CA ASP A 96 11.51 -4.26 -11.78
C ASP A 96 11.11 -5.53 -12.55
N SER A 97 11.87 -5.86 -13.60
CA SER A 97 11.64 -7.00 -14.48
C SER A 97 12.37 -8.28 -14.07
N GLU A 98 13.10 -8.29 -12.95
CA GLU A 98 13.92 -9.44 -12.57
C GLU A 98 13.07 -10.69 -12.29
N PRO A 99 13.56 -11.89 -12.62
CA PRO A 99 12.81 -13.10 -12.36
C PRO A 99 12.65 -13.36 -10.86
N VAL A 100 11.47 -13.85 -10.47
CA VAL A 100 11.19 -14.18 -9.07
C VAL A 100 11.58 -15.63 -8.78
N SER A 101 12.69 -15.79 -8.06
CA SER A 101 13.14 -17.08 -7.52
C SER A 101 12.16 -17.67 -6.50
N GLU A 102 12.30 -18.95 -6.16
CA GLU A 102 11.40 -19.61 -5.20
C GLU A 102 11.48 -18.99 -3.80
N ASP A 103 12.70 -18.78 -3.30
CA ASP A 103 12.92 -18.11 -2.01
C ASP A 103 12.29 -16.71 -2.02
N LEU A 104 12.54 -15.93 -3.08
CA LEU A 104 12.00 -14.57 -3.20
C LEU A 104 10.47 -14.59 -3.24
N ARG A 105 9.87 -15.55 -3.95
CA ARG A 105 8.41 -15.72 -3.99
C ARG A 105 7.84 -16.00 -2.61
N SER A 106 8.50 -16.84 -1.83
CA SER A 106 8.10 -17.16 -0.44
C SER A 106 8.11 -15.89 0.42
N THR A 107 9.20 -15.12 0.34
CA THR A 107 9.36 -13.85 1.05
C THR A 107 8.31 -12.81 0.64
N ILE A 108 8.09 -12.59 -0.66
CA ILE A 108 7.08 -11.64 -1.15
C ILE A 108 5.69 -12.04 -0.64
N ARG A 109 5.34 -13.34 -0.69
CA ARG A 109 4.06 -13.83 -0.18
C ARG A 109 3.91 -13.59 1.32
N ALA A 110 4.93 -13.95 2.11
CA ALA A 110 4.91 -13.73 3.55
C ALA A 110 4.71 -12.25 3.91
N TYR A 111 5.42 -11.35 3.21
CA TYR A 111 5.23 -9.91 3.38
C TYR A 111 3.81 -9.46 3.02
N CYS A 112 3.29 -9.86 1.85
CA CYS A 112 1.94 -9.50 1.43
C CYS A 112 0.87 -10.03 2.41
N THR A 113 1.03 -11.24 2.96
CA THR A 113 0.13 -11.77 3.98
C THR A 113 0.14 -10.90 5.25
N GLY A 114 1.33 -10.50 5.73
CA GLY A 114 1.45 -9.59 6.88
C GLY A 114 0.83 -8.22 6.60
N LEU A 115 1.07 -7.66 5.42
CA LEU A 115 0.53 -6.37 5.00
C LEU A 115 -1.00 -6.38 4.91
N VAL A 116 -1.60 -7.44 4.36
CA VAL A 116 -3.06 -7.61 4.32
C VAL A 116 -3.63 -7.68 5.74
N ALA A 117 -2.96 -8.37 6.67
CA ALA A 117 -3.39 -8.40 8.07
C ALA A 117 -3.36 -6.99 8.71
N ALA A 118 -2.29 -6.22 8.47
CA ALA A 118 -2.17 -4.84 8.95
C ALA A 118 -3.26 -3.92 8.36
N LEU A 119 -3.54 -4.04 7.05
CA LEU A 119 -4.63 -3.33 6.38
C LEU A 119 -5.99 -3.65 7.03
N ASN A 120 -6.27 -4.94 7.25
CA ASN A 120 -7.52 -5.37 7.85
C ASN A 120 -7.68 -4.82 9.28
N ARG A 121 -6.60 -4.80 10.10
CA ARG A 121 -6.62 -4.15 11.42
C ARG A 121 -6.97 -2.67 11.33
N TYR A 122 -6.33 -1.94 10.40
CA TYR A 122 -6.62 -0.53 10.20
C TYR A 122 -8.08 -0.29 9.83
N TYR A 123 -8.65 -1.08 8.92
CA TYR A 123 -10.05 -0.92 8.53
C TYR A 123 -11.03 -1.36 9.63
N ALA A 124 -10.66 -2.34 10.45
CA ALA A 124 -11.51 -2.81 11.55
C ALA A 124 -11.50 -1.86 12.76
N PHE A 125 -10.36 -1.26 13.09
CA PHE A 125 -10.14 -0.59 14.37
C PHE A 125 -9.58 0.84 14.25
N GLY A 126 -9.31 1.32 13.03
CA GLY A 126 -8.69 2.63 12.78
C GLY A 126 -7.19 2.70 13.04
N SER A 127 -6.55 1.59 13.41
CA SER A 127 -5.11 1.51 13.68
C SER A 127 -4.51 0.17 13.23
N VAL A 128 -3.26 0.17 12.77
CA VAL A 128 -2.50 -1.07 12.49
C VAL A 128 -1.86 -1.67 13.75
N PHE A 129 -1.75 -0.89 14.84
CA PHE A 129 -1.05 -1.21 16.08
C PHE A 129 -2.01 -1.52 17.25
N VAL A 130 -3.19 -2.06 16.94
CA VAL A 130 -4.27 -2.26 17.93
C VAL A 130 -3.87 -3.23 19.04
N ASP A 131 -3.02 -4.20 18.70
CA ASP A 131 -2.55 -5.23 19.63
C ASP A 131 -1.42 -4.73 20.56
N ASP A 132 -0.80 -3.57 20.27
CA ASP A 132 0.32 -2.99 21.05
C ASP A 132 -0.17 -2.06 22.19
N ALA A 133 -1.49 -1.92 22.35
CA ALA A 133 -2.11 -1.04 23.35
C ALA A 133 -2.47 -1.77 24.68
N GLN A 134 -1.95 -2.99 24.90
CA GLN A 134 -2.15 -3.78 26.13
C GLN A 134 -0.87 -3.96 26.94
#